data_AF-A0A1E5H8M9-F1
#
_entry.id   AF-A0A1E5H8M9-F1
#
_cell.length_a   1.000
_cell.length_b   1.000
_cell.length_c   1.000
_cell.angle_alpha   90.00
_cell.angle_beta   90.00
_cell.angle_gamma   90.00
#
_symmetry.space_group_name_H-M   'P 1'
#
loop_
_entity.id
_entity.type
_entity.pdbx_description
1 polymer ?
#
loop_
_entity_poly.entity_id
_entity_poly.type
_entity_poly.pdbx_seq_one_letter_code
_entity_poly.pdbx_strand_id
1 'polypeptide(L)'
;MVKLKNVAGLLFVGLSVGLLAVAGGQKASAAELLTANTDLKGYDATVTTKADGTNVLTTKKGEFLLNENSSLYSSKIITITLNNTKPVNMGAIQAKRTLEFRGNGELNVNTTEEIGINVGDHLKAFKFTKYGKGHVTATAAGTGVFVHNEIQMDGGTVEGFGTNYGVYSENDIKPYNDAVLKGTSSEGTGIYAYRDIYAWKGATVVGEGKVSGARSIIAHIQAEDAGSSITGISTDINSSLSALHADKQMLRAYSGAVVREEYRKPTFEITDDVPIVVTDFTSVARNMSNMKNYTWVSEPDNVFLNEQGGLLGDVAKGTPKNLKIIGSRQESKLNKNEVSQIKTNGKHEVIFSETPTKFTLPVTTKHWVLDQATNEYKLYEEVVYDIEVGDTFKVKDHLYDFSFTEWDLIKIDREDFEVLKNGNEYEVNYYYDVDM
;
A
#
# COMPACT_ATOMS: atom_id res chain seq x y z
N MET A 1 40.38 36.41 -68.86
CA MET A 1 39.04 35.87 -69.17
C MET A 1 39.04 34.39 -68.79
N VAL A 2 38.12 33.96 -67.91
CA VAL A 2 37.59 32.59 -67.63
C VAL A 2 38.61 31.41 -67.56
N LYS A 3 39.01 30.80 -66.44
CA LYS A 3 38.35 30.03 -65.32
C LYS A 3 38.07 28.53 -65.63
N LEU A 4 38.34 27.69 -64.60
CA LEU A 4 37.98 26.26 -64.33
C LEU A 4 39.00 25.18 -64.77
N LYS A 5 39.33 24.13 -64.00
CA LYS A 5 38.87 23.62 -62.68
C LYS A 5 39.88 22.59 -62.10
N ASN A 6 39.80 22.44 -60.78
CA ASN A 6 40.50 21.56 -59.83
C ASN A 6 40.65 20.07 -60.22
N VAL A 7 41.67 19.39 -59.67
CA VAL A 7 41.63 18.50 -58.49
C VAL A 7 43.08 18.06 -58.16
N ALA A 8 43.53 18.29 -56.93
CA ALA A 8 44.78 17.73 -56.40
C ALA A 8 44.44 16.87 -55.18
N GLY A 9 44.74 15.57 -55.29
CA GLY A 9 44.81 14.63 -54.19
C GLY A 9 46.17 13.96 -54.25
N LEU A 10 46.93 14.07 -53.16
CA LEU A 10 48.15 13.30 -52.90
C LEU A 10 48.57 13.59 -51.46
N LEU A 11 48.62 12.58 -50.61
CA LEU A 11 49.82 12.39 -49.78
C LEU A 11 49.94 10.96 -49.25
N PHE A 12 51.14 10.44 -49.50
CA PHE A 12 51.71 9.15 -49.12
C PHE A 12 52.26 9.17 -47.68
N VAL A 13 52.05 8.07 -46.97
CA VAL A 13 52.97 7.22 -46.18
C VAL A 13 54.25 7.80 -45.54
N GLY A 14 54.44 7.50 -44.24
CA GLY A 14 55.74 7.30 -43.55
C GLY A 14 55.54 7.10 -42.03
N LEU A 15 55.59 5.88 -41.48
CA LEU A 15 56.76 5.23 -40.80
C LEU A 15 57.45 6.17 -39.79
N SER A 16 57.79 5.87 -38.53
CA SER A 16 57.72 4.71 -37.64
C SER A 16 58.52 5.08 -36.36
N VAL A 17 58.26 4.39 -35.25
CA VAL A 17 59.11 4.30 -34.04
C VAL A 17 59.13 5.51 -33.08
N GLY A 18 58.44 5.31 -31.94
CA GLY A 18 58.52 6.12 -30.73
C GLY A 18 58.07 5.27 -29.54
N LEU A 19 58.90 4.30 -29.17
CA LEU A 19 58.80 3.48 -27.96
C LEU A 19 58.85 4.37 -26.71
N LEU A 20 57.97 4.08 -25.75
CA LEU A 20 58.14 4.22 -24.29
C LEU A 20 58.31 5.63 -23.68
N ALA A 21 57.64 5.78 -22.53
CA ALA A 21 57.77 6.84 -21.54
C ALA A 21 57.05 8.17 -21.84
N VAL A 22 55.71 8.16 -21.72
CA VAL A 22 55.07 8.98 -20.68
C VAL A 22 54.06 8.09 -19.95
N ALA A 23 54.59 7.22 -19.09
CA ALA A 23 53.86 6.77 -17.91
C ALA A 23 53.68 7.98 -16.98
N GLY A 24 52.88 8.95 -17.43
CA GLY A 24 52.18 9.86 -16.55
C GLY A 24 51.02 9.05 -16.01
N GLY A 25 51.31 8.16 -15.07
CA GLY A 25 50.31 7.70 -14.12
C GLY A 25 49.85 8.93 -13.35
N GLN A 26 48.96 9.74 -13.96
CA GLN A 26 47.95 10.42 -13.19
C GLN A 26 47.28 9.26 -12.46
N LYS A 27 47.62 9.08 -11.17
CA LYS A 27 46.73 8.42 -10.25
C LYS A 27 45.38 9.02 -10.56
N ALA A 28 44.48 8.24 -11.16
CA ALA A 28 43.08 8.61 -11.22
C ALA A 28 42.75 8.87 -9.75
N SER A 29 42.64 10.14 -9.35
CA SER A 29 42.36 10.44 -7.96
C SER A 29 41.01 9.80 -7.72
N ALA A 30 40.95 8.88 -6.76
CA ALA A 30 39.69 8.26 -6.39
C ALA A 30 38.66 9.37 -6.21
N ALA A 31 37.50 9.23 -6.84
CA ALA A 31 36.45 10.23 -6.75
C ALA A 31 36.17 10.53 -5.28
N GLU A 32 36.19 11.80 -4.90
CA GLU A 32 35.94 12.20 -3.51
C GLU A 32 34.50 11.88 -3.12
N LEU A 33 34.26 11.52 -1.86
CA LEU A 33 32.90 11.29 -1.37
C LEU A 33 32.05 12.55 -1.52
N LEU A 34 30.86 12.43 -2.11
CA LEU A 34 29.93 13.56 -2.17
C LEU A 34 29.36 13.84 -0.77
N THR A 35 29.64 15.01 -0.20
CA THR A 35 29.11 15.41 1.10
C THR A 35 28.19 16.63 0.99
N ALA A 36 27.34 16.86 1.99
CA ALA A 36 26.44 18.02 2.04
C ALA A 36 27.17 19.38 2.04
N ASN A 37 28.47 19.40 2.35
CA ASN A 37 29.29 20.62 2.29
C ASN A 37 29.64 21.02 0.85
N THR A 38 29.48 20.10 -0.11
CA THR A 38 29.75 20.34 -1.53
C THR A 38 28.48 20.81 -2.23
N ASP A 39 28.34 22.13 -2.39
CA ASP A 39 27.26 22.71 -3.20
C ASP A 39 27.50 22.49 -4.70
N LEU A 40 26.63 21.69 -5.33
CA LEU A 40 26.63 21.43 -6.77
C LEU A 40 26.16 22.65 -7.59
N LYS A 41 25.63 23.71 -6.96
CA LYS A 41 25.24 25.00 -7.57
C LYS A 41 24.29 24.88 -8.77
N GLY A 42 23.54 23.78 -8.85
CA GLY A 42 22.63 23.50 -9.96
C GLY A 42 23.29 23.11 -11.27
N TYR A 43 24.57 22.73 -11.26
CA TYR A 43 25.16 22.13 -12.45
C TYR A 43 24.56 20.76 -12.71
N ASP A 44 24.15 20.50 -13.96
CA ASP A 44 23.67 19.19 -14.37
C ASP A 44 24.67 18.10 -13.95
N ALA A 45 24.12 17.01 -13.43
CA ALA A 45 24.85 15.89 -12.89
C ALA A 45 24.42 14.61 -13.60
N THR A 46 25.37 13.71 -13.85
CA THR A 46 25.08 12.38 -14.39
C THR A 46 25.63 11.34 -13.43
N VAL A 47 24.79 10.39 -13.02
CA VAL A 47 25.20 9.24 -12.24
C VAL A 47 25.54 8.10 -13.19
N THR A 48 26.73 7.50 -13.04
CA THR A 48 27.20 6.38 -13.87
C THR A 48 27.83 5.29 -13.01
N THR A 49 27.74 4.05 -13.47
CA THR A 49 28.48 2.92 -12.89
C THR A 49 29.79 2.75 -13.65
N LYS A 50 30.93 2.81 -12.96
CA LYS A 50 32.26 2.57 -13.51
C LYS A 50 32.50 1.07 -13.74
N ALA A 51 33.58 0.74 -14.46
CA ALA A 51 33.94 -0.63 -14.80
C ALA A 51 34.21 -1.53 -13.57
N ASP A 52 34.68 -0.94 -12.47
CA ASP A 52 34.88 -1.63 -11.19
C ASP A 52 33.57 -1.81 -10.39
N GLY A 53 32.45 -1.32 -10.91
CA GLY A 53 31.13 -1.37 -10.28
C GLY A 53 30.83 -0.23 -9.33
N THR A 54 31.75 0.72 -9.13
CA THR A 54 31.51 1.91 -8.30
C THR A 54 30.53 2.87 -8.99
N ASN A 55 29.67 3.51 -8.22
CA ASN A 55 28.79 4.55 -8.74
C ASN A 55 29.40 5.93 -8.46
N VAL A 56 29.39 6.79 -9.48
CA VAL A 56 29.88 8.16 -9.37
C VAL A 56 28.87 9.16 -9.90
N LEU A 57 28.89 10.36 -9.34
CA LEU A 57 28.23 11.55 -9.87
C LEU A 57 29.25 12.42 -10.57
N THR A 58 29.07 12.62 -11.87
CA THR A 58 29.91 13.53 -12.69
C THR A 58 29.14 14.81 -12.98
N THR A 59 29.76 15.96 -12.71
CA THR A 59 29.21 17.29 -13.00
C THR A 59 30.35 18.26 -13.35
N LYS A 60 30.04 19.51 -13.71
CA LYS A 60 31.04 20.57 -13.95
C LYS A 60 31.94 20.84 -12.74
N LYS A 61 31.49 20.49 -11.53
CA LYS A 61 32.25 20.63 -10.28
C LYS A 61 33.31 19.54 -10.07
N GLY A 62 33.21 18.43 -10.78
CA GLY A 62 34.08 17.28 -10.58
C GLY A 62 33.31 15.96 -10.66
N GLU A 63 34.01 14.90 -10.29
CA GLU A 63 33.48 13.55 -10.16
C GLU A 63 33.53 13.14 -8.69
N PHE A 64 32.40 12.62 -8.19
CA PHE A 64 32.22 12.27 -6.79
C PHE A 64 31.74 10.84 -6.63
N LEU A 65 32.28 10.12 -5.64
CA LEU A 65 31.84 8.79 -5.26
C LEU A 65 30.45 8.85 -4.59
N LEU A 66 29.58 7.90 -4.94
CA LEU A 66 28.27 7.71 -4.33
C LEU A 66 28.20 6.37 -3.58
N ASN A 67 27.81 6.43 -2.30
CA ASN A 67 27.51 5.32 -1.40
C ASN A 67 26.55 5.79 -0.29
N GLU A 68 26.21 4.93 0.66
CA GLU A 68 25.29 5.22 1.77
C GLU A 68 25.69 6.43 2.64
N ASN A 69 26.96 6.83 2.65
CA ASN A 69 27.44 8.00 3.39
C ASN A 69 27.44 9.30 2.57
N SER A 70 26.97 9.23 1.32
CA SER A 70 26.99 10.37 0.39
C SER A 70 25.74 11.23 0.55
N SER A 71 25.91 12.55 0.56
CA SER A 71 24.78 13.50 0.66
C SER A 71 24.86 14.55 -0.43
N LEU A 72 23.80 14.68 -1.22
CA LEU A 72 23.72 15.66 -2.30
C LEU A 72 23.14 16.97 -1.80
N TYR A 73 23.85 18.07 -2.04
CA TYR A 73 23.34 19.41 -1.81
C TYR A 73 23.40 20.27 -3.08
N SER A 74 22.31 20.99 -3.37
CA SER A 74 22.29 22.03 -4.40
C SER A 74 21.54 23.27 -3.92
N SER A 75 22.19 24.43 -3.98
CA SER A 75 21.58 25.73 -3.72
C SER A 75 20.69 26.24 -4.85
N LYS A 76 20.72 25.60 -6.03
CA LYS A 76 19.96 25.99 -7.23
C LYS A 76 19.19 24.80 -7.82
N ILE A 77 18.44 25.07 -8.89
CA ILE A 77 17.77 24.04 -9.70
C ILE A 77 18.82 23.07 -10.22
N ILE A 78 18.63 21.77 -10.01
CA ILE A 78 19.57 20.74 -10.45
C ILE A 78 18.84 19.64 -11.24
N THR A 79 19.49 19.18 -12.30
CA THR A 79 19.10 17.98 -13.04
C THR A 79 20.07 16.86 -12.73
N ILE A 80 19.56 15.68 -12.37
CA ILE A 80 20.32 14.46 -12.15
C ILE A 80 19.87 13.43 -13.19
N THR A 81 20.80 13.04 -14.07
CA THR A 81 20.57 11.98 -15.06
C THR A 81 21.08 10.64 -14.50
N LEU A 82 20.17 9.71 -14.25
CA LEU A 82 20.45 8.35 -13.80
C LEU A 82 20.81 7.47 -15.00
N ASN A 83 22.11 7.30 -15.23
CA ASN A 83 22.69 6.44 -16.28
C ASN A 83 23.58 5.34 -15.68
N ASN A 84 23.30 4.95 -14.44
CA ASN A 84 23.91 3.84 -13.76
C ASN A 84 23.30 2.50 -14.21
N THR A 85 24.13 1.47 -14.23
CA THR A 85 23.74 0.09 -14.58
C THR A 85 23.58 -0.80 -13.35
N LYS A 86 23.96 -0.29 -12.17
CA LYS A 86 23.73 -0.91 -10.86
C LYS A 86 23.01 0.07 -9.94
N PRO A 87 22.17 -0.39 -9.01
CA PRO A 87 21.55 0.48 -8.01
C PRO A 87 22.57 1.35 -7.28
N VAL A 88 22.23 2.61 -7.07
CA VAL A 88 23.05 3.59 -6.33
C VAL A 88 22.44 3.77 -4.96
N ASN A 89 23.24 3.66 -3.89
CA ASN A 89 22.79 4.02 -2.54
C ASN A 89 23.38 5.38 -2.15
N MET A 90 22.59 6.20 -1.46
CA MET A 90 22.97 7.51 -0.94
C MET A 90 22.30 7.76 0.42
N GLY A 91 22.89 8.65 1.21
CA GLY A 91 22.35 9.08 2.49
C GLY A 91 21.15 10.00 2.31
N ALA A 92 21.36 11.23 1.84
CA ALA A 92 20.28 12.23 1.71
C ALA A 92 20.43 13.12 0.47
N ILE A 93 19.32 13.77 0.08
CA ILE A 93 19.30 14.76 -1.00
C ILE A 93 18.60 16.03 -0.51
N GLN A 94 19.30 17.16 -0.60
CA GLN A 94 18.76 18.48 -0.33
C GLN A 94 18.93 19.38 -1.56
N ALA A 95 17.81 19.66 -2.25
CA ALA A 95 17.75 20.67 -3.30
C ALA A 95 16.97 21.89 -2.79
N LYS A 96 17.60 23.07 -2.70
CA LYS A 96 16.92 24.29 -2.24
C LYS A 96 15.90 24.83 -3.25
N ARG A 97 15.89 24.31 -4.47
CA ARG A 97 14.97 24.69 -5.55
C ARG A 97 14.40 23.44 -6.21
N THR A 98 14.27 23.42 -7.54
CA THR A 98 13.78 22.27 -8.29
C THR A 98 14.83 21.17 -8.38
N LEU A 99 14.40 19.93 -8.14
CA LEU A 99 15.16 18.71 -8.41
C LEU A 99 14.52 17.99 -9.58
N GLU A 100 15.28 17.74 -10.64
CA GLU A 100 14.82 16.99 -11.80
C GLU A 100 15.59 15.68 -11.94
N PHE A 101 14.88 14.55 -12.01
CA PHE A 101 15.46 13.25 -12.33
C PHE A 101 15.20 12.90 -13.80
N ARG A 102 16.19 12.29 -14.46
CA ARG A 102 16.10 11.77 -15.82
C ARG A 102 16.77 10.40 -15.92
N GLY A 103 16.60 9.72 -17.04
CA GLY A 103 17.28 8.46 -17.34
C GLY A 103 16.52 7.23 -16.85
N ASN A 104 17.22 6.10 -16.80
CA ASN A 104 16.65 4.77 -16.55
C ASN A 104 17.33 4.02 -15.40
N GLY A 105 18.28 4.66 -14.72
CA GLY A 105 18.97 4.05 -13.57
C GLY A 105 18.13 4.05 -12.29
N GLU A 106 18.70 3.44 -11.26
CA GLU A 106 18.08 3.30 -9.94
C GLU A 106 18.88 4.06 -8.87
N LEU A 107 18.18 4.79 -8.00
CA LEU A 107 18.75 5.55 -6.89
C LEU A 107 17.96 5.30 -5.61
N ASN A 108 18.64 4.86 -4.56
CA ASN A 108 18.09 4.57 -3.25
C ASN A 108 18.70 5.53 -2.23
N VAL A 109 17.84 6.37 -1.64
CA VAL A 109 18.21 7.30 -0.58
C VAL A 109 17.77 6.69 0.75
N ASN A 110 18.69 6.45 1.67
CA ASN A 110 18.40 5.88 2.97
C ASN A 110 19.12 6.66 4.06
N THR A 111 18.35 7.32 4.92
CA THR A 111 18.87 8.16 6.01
C THR A 111 18.15 7.91 7.32
N THR A 112 18.84 8.19 8.42
CA THR A 112 18.24 8.31 9.75
C THR A 112 17.77 9.74 10.05
N GLU A 113 17.99 10.69 9.13
CA GLU A 113 17.48 12.05 9.24
C GLU A 113 15.95 12.09 9.10
N GLU A 114 15.36 13.23 9.49
CA GLU A 114 13.91 13.44 9.41
C GLU A 114 13.40 13.35 7.96
N ILE A 115 14.19 13.77 6.97
CA ILE A 115 13.78 13.81 5.56
C ILE A 115 14.85 13.17 4.67
N GLY A 116 14.44 12.28 3.76
CA GLY A 116 15.34 11.61 2.80
C GLY A 116 15.66 12.49 1.60
N ILE A 117 14.63 12.88 0.85
CA ILE A 117 14.73 13.81 -0.28
C ILE A 117 13.93 15.07 0.06
N ASN A 118 14.61 16.20 0.21
CA ASN A 118 14.03 17.50 0.50
C ASN A 118 14.20 18.48 -0.68
N VAL A 119 13.07 18.95 -1.22
CA VAL A 119 13.02 19.80 -2.43
C VAL A 119 12.28 21.10 -2.15
N GLY A 120 12.97 22.23 -2.34
CA GLY A 120 12.45 23.57 -2.03
C GLY A 120 11.44 24.14 -3.03
N ASP A 121 11.46 23.69 -4.30
CA ASP A 121 10.45 24.08 -5.29
C ASP A 121 9.71 22.82 -5.80
N HIS A 122 10.07 22.34 -6.99
CA HIS A 122 9.38 21.23 -7.65
C HIS A 122 10.25 19.98 -7.68
N LEU A 123 9.65 18.81 -7.47
CA LEU A 123 10.24 17.55 -7.90
C LEU A 123 9.72 17.21 -9.30
N LYS A 124 10.62 17.15 -10.28
CA LYS A 124 10.32 16.75 -11.65
C LYS A 124 10.94 15.39 -11.93
N ALA A 125 10.18 14.31 -11.78
CA ALA A 125 10.70 12.97 -12.01
C ALA A 125 10.41 12.52 -13.45
N PHE A 126 11.47 12.28 -14.22
CA PHE A 126 11.40 11.74 -15.58
C PHE A 126 10.54 12.56 -16.55
N LYS A 127 10.43 13.86 -16.25
CA LYS A 127 9.66 14.84 -17.00
C LYS A 127 10.34 15.19 -18.32
N PHE A 128 9.60 15.30 -19.42
CA PHE A 128 10.07 15.76 -20.76
C PHE A 128 11.11 14.89 -21.51
N THR A 129 11.76 13.92 -20.89
CA THR A 129 12.48 12.88 -21.63
C THR A 129 11.46 11.86 -22.11
N LYS A 130 11.42 11.55 -23.41
CA LYS A 130 10.48 10.59 -24.01
C LYS A 130 10.71 9.17 -23.45
N TYR A 131 10.27 8.94 -22.20
CA TYR A 131 10.31 7.73 -21.38
C TYR A 131 11.59 7.47 -20.56
N GLY A 132 11.95 8.40 -19.66
CA GLY A 132 12.78 8.00 -18.51
C GLY A 132 11.99 7.05 -17.61
N LYS A 133 12.50 5.84 -17.38
CA LYS A 133 11.86 4.80 -16.54
C LYS A 133 12.71 4.46 -15.32
N GLY A 134 13.51 5.41 -14.85
CA GLY A 134 14.32 5.20 -13.66
C GLY A 134 13.47 5.01 -12.40
N HIS A 135 14.13 4.55 -11.35
CA HIS A 135 13.50 4.25 -10.07
C HIS A 135 14.24 5.00 -8.96
N VAL A 136 13.50 5.80 -8.20
CA VAL A 136 14.04 6.54 -7.05
C VAL A 136 13.29 6.10 -5.80
N THR A 137 14.02 5.67 -4.78
CA THR A 137 13.45 5.38 -3.46
C THR A 137 14.05 6.32 -2.41
N ALA A 138 13.27 6.68 -1.40
CA ALA A 138 13.71 7.51 -0.29
C ALA A 138 13.13 7.02 1.04
N THR A 139 13.99 6.55 1.93
CA THR A 139 13.65 6.09 3.28
C THR A 139 14.26 7.03 4.30
N ALA A 140 13.43 7.52 5.23
CA ALA A 140 13.83 8.46 6.27
C ALA A 140 13.11 8.19 7.60
N ALA A 141 13.57 8.79 8.69
CA ALA A 141 12.91 8.64 9.98
C ALA A 141 11.51 9.28 10.00
N GLY A 142 11.33 10.43 9.34
CA GLY A 142 10.07 11.17 9.33
C GLY A 142 9.31 11.11 8.01
N THR A 143 9.88 11.72 6.96
CA THR A 143 9.29 11.82 5.62
C THR A 143 10.26 11.34 4.55
N GLY A 144 9.87 10.36 3.74
CA GLY A 144 10.72 9.86 2.65
C GLY A 144 11.03 10.95 1.63
N VAL A 145 9.99 11.51 1.00
CA VAL A 145 10.10 12.59 0.01
C VAL A 145 9.28 13.80 0.44
N PHE A 146 9.92 14.94 0.64
CA PHE A 146 9.28 16.21 1.01
C PHE A 146 9.49 17.27 -0.09
N VAL A 147 8.40 17.87 -0.56
CA VAL A 147 8.40 18.87 -1.64
C VAL A 147 7.57 20.09 -1.25
N HIS A 148 8.22 21.25 -1.16
CA HIS A 148 7.61 22.53 -0.76
C HIS A 148 6.66 23.16 -1.80
N ASN A 149 6.66 22.66 -3.04
CA ASN A 149 5.65 23.06 -4.02
C ASN A 149 5.02 21.81 -4.63
N GLU A 150 5.36 21.45 -5.85
CA GLU A 150 4.61 20.45 -6.63
C GLU A 150 5.49 19.28 -7.08
N ILE A 151 4.92 18.07 -7.08
CA ILE A 151 5.50 16.87 -7.68
C ILE A 151 4.93 16.70 -9.08
N GLN A 152 5.81 16.57 -10.08
CA GLN A 152 5.47 16.41 -11.49
C GLN A 152 6.20 15.20 -12.05
N MET A 153 5.47 14.22 -12.59
CA MET A 153 6.09 12.99 -13.12
C MET A 153 5.53 12.65 -14.49
N ASP A 154 6.37 12.36 -15.49
CA ASP A 154 5.94 11.87 -16.82
C ASP A 154 6.43 10.43 -17.11
N GLY A 155 6.92 9.73 -16.08
CA GLY A 155 7.37 8.35 -16.17
C GLY A 155 8.11 7.90 -14.91
N GLY A 156 8.72 6.72 -14.99
CA GLY A 156 9.52 6.12 -13.93
C GLY A 156 8.77 5.89 -12.62
N THR A 157 9.52 5.64 -11.57
CA THR A 157 8.98 5.33 -10.24
C THR A 157 9.66 6.18 -9.17
N VAL A 158 8.86 6.77 -8.29
CA VAL A 158 9.31 7.43 -7.07
C VAL A 158 8.60 6.80 -5.89
N GLU A 159 9.35 6.31 -4.91
CA GLU A 159 8.81 5.70 -3.69
C GLU A 159 9.39 6.38 -2.45
N GLY A 160 8.53 6.76 -1.51
CA GLY A 160 8.93 7.35 -0.24
C GLY A 160 8.46 6.52 0.96
N PHE A 161 9.32 6.38 1.96
CA PHE A 161 9.06 5.67 3.22
C PHE A 161 9.43 6.57 4.40
N GLY A 162 8.54 6.71 5.38
CA GLY A 162 8.80 7.46 6.60
C GLY A 162 7.81 7.16 7.72
N THR A 163 8.08 7.61 8.94
CA THR A 163 7.14 7.39 10.05
C THR A 163 5.87 8.22 9.88
N ASN A 164 6.02 9.50 9.50
CA ASN A 164 4.92 10.46 9.39
C ASN A 164 4.28 10.46 8.00
N TYR A 165 5.13 10.46 6.97
CA TYR A 165 4.70 10.47 5.57
C TYR A 165 5.66 9.67 4.70
N GLY A 166 5.15 8.92 3.73
CA GLY A 166 6.00 8.41 2.65
C GLY A 166 6.38 9.55 1.71
N VAL A 167 5.36 10.27 1.22
CA VAL A 167 5.49 11.42 0.33
C VAL A 167 4.65 12.58 0.86
N TYR A 168 5.25 13.77 0.91
CA TYR A 168 4.59 15.00 1.34
C TYR A 168 4.83 16.11 0.31
N SER A 169 3.74 16.74 -0.15
CA SER A 169 3.77 17.91 -1.01
C SER A 169 2.92 19.04 -0.42
N GLU A 170 3.50 20.25 -0.33
CA GLU A 170 2.78 21.46 0.12
C GLU A 170 1.85 22.03 -0.97
N ASN A 171 1.72 21.37 -2.13
CA ASN A 171 0.81 21.77 -3.20
C ASN A 171 0.25 20.54 -3.92
N ASP A 172 0.39 20.46 -5.25
CA ASP A 172 -0.17 19.41 -6.08
C ASP A 172 0.80 18.22 -6.28
N ILE A 173 0.22 17.05 -6.52
CA ILE A 173 0.90 15.84 -6.98
C ILE A 173 0.32 15.46 -8.35
N LYS A 174 1.16 15.52 -9.39
CA LYS A 174 0.77 15.37 -10.80
C LYS A 174 1.64 14.35 -11.56
N PRO A 175 1.38 13.05 -11.37
CA PRO A 175 1.92 11.99 -12.19
C PRO A 175 1.08 11.79 -13.46
N TYR A 176 1.77 11.58 -14.57
CA TYR A 176 1.27 11.37 -15.93
C TYR A 176 1.99 10.18 -16.56
N ASN A 177 1.44 9.62 -17.65
CA ASN A 177 2.15 8.75 -18.59
C ASN A 177 2.89 7.57 -17.91
N ASP A 178 2.15 6.56 -17.46
CA ASP A 178 2.68 5.35 -16.78
C ASP A 178 3.59 5.63 -15.56
N ALA A 179 3.68 6.87 -15.07
CA ALA A 179 4.44 7.21 -13.87
C ALA A 179 3.87 6.50 -12.64
N VAL A 180 4.75 6.04 -11.76
CA VAL A 180 4.37 5.38 -10.51
C VAL A 180 4.88 6.18 -9.32
N LEU A 181 3.96 6.68 -8.50
CA LEU A 181 4.28 7.30 -7.21
C LEU A 181 3.80 6.41 -6.08
N LYS A 182 4.69 6.09 -5.14
CA LYS A 182 4.32 5.37 -3.93
C LYS A 182 4.75 6.11 -2.67
N GLY A 183 3.93 6.07 -1.64
CA GLY A 183 4.27 6.60 -0.33
C GLY A 183 3.78 5.68 0.76
N THR A 184 4.68 5.23 1.64
CA THR A 184 4.35 4.38 2.78
C THR A 184 4.70 5.09 4.09
N SER A 185 3.75 5.10 5.01
CA SER A 185 3.91 5.65 6.35
C SER A 185 3.55 4.61 7.41
N SER A 186 4.38 4.46 8.44
CA SER A 186 4.11 3.50 9.52
C SER A 186 3.09 4.01 10.54
N GLU A 187 3.02 5.32 10.78
CA GLU A 187 2.14 5.91 11.82
C GLU A 187 1.19 6.99 11.29
N GLY A 188 1.48 7.59 10.13
CA GLY A 188 0.74 8.71 9.57
C GLY A 188 0.05 8.39 8.25
N THR A 189 0.24 9.27 7.26
CA THR A 189 -0.42 9.18 5.94
C THR A 189 0.60 8.80 4.88
N GLY A 190 0.31 7.81 4.04
CA GLY A 190 1.24 7.38 2.99
C GLY A 190 1.65 8.50 2.04
N ILE A 191 0.66 9.17 1.45
CA ILE A 191 0.85 10.32 0.55
C ILE A 191 0.01 11.50 1.02
N TYR A 192 0.66 12.63 1.25
CA TYR A 192 0.00 13.88 1.61
C TYR A 192 0.21 14.92 0.51
N ALA A 193 -0.87 15.57 0.10
CA ALA A 193 -0.84 16.78 -0.71
C ALA A 193 -1.69 17.86 -0.05
N TYR A 194 -1.17 19.08 0.02
CA TYR A 194 -1.99 20.20 0.48
C TYR A 194 -3.18 20.44 -0.45
N ARG A 195 -2.97 20.32 -1.77
CA ARG A 195 -3.96 20.68 -2.78
C ARG A 195 -4.52 19.47 -3.53
N ASP A 196 -4.05 19.11 -4.71
CA ASP A 196 -4.63 18.00 -5.48
C ASP A 196 -3.69 16.78 -5.56
N ILE A 197 -4.26 15.58 -5.62
CA ILE A 197 -3.55 14.36 -6.03
C ILE A 197 -4.18 13.86 -7.32
N TYR A 198 -3.38 13.79 -8.38
CA TYR A 198 -3.82 13.32 -9.69
C TYR A 198 -3.22 11.96 -10.06
N ALA A 199 -3.85 11.27 -10.99
CA ALA A 199 -3.25 10.20 -11.78
C ALA A 199 -3.84 10.24 -13.19
N TRP A 200 -3.01 10.58 -14.18
CA TRP A 200 -3.46 10.79 -15.56
C TRP A 200 -2.71 9.93 -16.55
N LYS A 201 -3.37 9.58 -17.67
CA LYS A 201 -2.74 8.90 -18.82
C LYS A 201 -1.96 7.64 -18.43
N GLY A 202 -2.56 6.73 -17.65
CA GLY A 202 -1.94 5.47 -17.23
C GLY A 202 -1.10 5.55 -15.95
N ALA A 203 -0.99 6.73 -15.33
CA ALA A 203 -0.23 6.87 -14.09
C ALA A 203 -0.85 6.10 -12.91
N THR A 204 -0.01 5.66 -11.99
CA THR A 204 -0.40 4.93 -10.78
C THR A 204 0.11 5.64 -9.54
N VAL A 205 -0.79 5.88 -8.58
CA VAL A 205 -0.46 6.42 -7.26
C VAL A 205 -0.89 5.43 -6.18
N VAL A 206 0.01 5.06 -5.27
CA VAL A 206 -0.29 4.13 -4.17
C VAL A 206 0.22 4.72 -2.86
N GLY A 207 -0.71 5.08 -1.98
CA GLY A 207 -0.40 5.53 -0.63
C GLY A 207 -0.78 4.48 0.39
N GLU A 208 0.11 4.16 1.33
CA GLU A 208 -0.16 3.29 2.48
C GLU A 208 0.17 4.03 3.77
N GLY A 209 -0.77 4.08 4.71
CA GLY A 209 -0.54 4.72 6.01
C GLY A 209 -1.43 4.13 7.08
N LYS A 210 -1.04 4.32 8.34
CA LYS A 210 -1.87 3.92 9.48
C LYS A 210 -3.18 4.71 9.53
N VAL A 211 -3.11 6.02 9.30
CA VAL A 211 -4.27 6.92 9.38
C VAL A 211 -5.04 6.98 8.06
N SER A 212 -4.31 7.04 6.94
CA SER A 212 -4.88 7.14 5.60
C SER A 212 -3.81 6.76 4.57
N GLY A 213 -4.22 6.21 3.44
CA GLY A 213 -3.30 5.93 2.34
C GLY A 213 -2.89 7.20 1.63
N ALA A 214 -3.86 7.99 1.17
CA ALA A 214 -3.59 9.27 0.53
C ALA A 214 -4.57 10.35 0.99
N ARG A 215 -4.05 11.54 1.28
CA ARG A 215 -4.81 12.69 1.77
C ARG A 215 -4.55 13.96 0.97
N SER A 216 -5.63 14.64 0.60
CA SER A 216 -5.66 16.00 0.03
C SER A 216 -6.43 16.93 0.97
N ILE A 217 -5.88 18.11 1.30
CA ILE A 217 -6.55 19.04 2.23
C ILE A 217 -7.57 19.95 1.54
N ILE A 218 -7.19 20.66 0.49
CA ILE A 218 -8.07 21.72 -0.04
C ILE A 218 -8.83 21.36 -1.31
N ALA A 219 -8.43 20.30 -2.01
CA ALA A 219 -8.95 20.00 -3.33
C ALA A 219 -9.21 18.48 -3.53
N HIS A 220 -8.93 17.92 -4.70
CA HIS A 220 -9.42 16.62 -5.11
C HIS A 220 -8.36 15.52 -5.02
N ILE A 221 -8.85 14.28 -4.96
CA ILE A 221 -8.11 13.09 -5.39
C ILE A 221 -8.76 12.62 -6.69
N GLN A 222 -8.04 12.67 -7.81
CA GLN A 222 -8.61 12.45 -9.13
C GLN A 222 -7.75 11.53 -10.01
N ALA A 223 -8.33 10.38 -10.38
CA ALA A 223 -7.81 9.51 -11.41
C ALA A 223 -8.61 9.71 -12.71
N GLU A 224 -7.91 9.81 -13.85
CA GLU A 224 -8.53 9.99 -15.16
C GLU A 224 -7.73 9.32 -16.27
N ASP A 225 -8.44 8.85 -17.29
CA ASP A 225 -7.98 7.98 -18.38
C ASP A 225 -7.86 6.49 -18.00
N ALA A 226 -8.13 5.62 -18.96
CA ALA A 226 -8.03 4.18 -18.78
C ALA A 226 -6.58 3.79 -18.43
N GLY A 227 -6.44 2.88 -17.46
CA GLY A 227 -5.13 2.48 -16.91
C GLY A 227 -4.65 3.36 -15.76
N SER A 228 -5.16 4.58 -15.59
CA SER A 228 -4.81 5.42 -14.45
C SER A 228 -5.45 4.90 -13.16
N SER A 229 -4.70 4.92 -12.05
CA SER A 229 -5.27 4.56 -10.76
C SER A 229 -4.67 5.29 -9.56
N ILE A 230 -5.50 5.48 -8.54
CA ILE A 230 -5.08 5.94 -7.21
C ILE A 230 -5.58 4.94 -6.19
N THR A 231 -4.68 4.38 -5.39
CA THR A 231 -4.99 3.43 -4.31
C THR A 231 -4.54 4.02 -2.99
N GLY A 232 -5.46 4.13 -2.05
CA GLY A 232 -5.17 4.49 -0.66
C GLY A 232 -5.39 3.28 0.22
N ILE A 233 -4.37 2.89 0.97
CA ILE A 233 -4.38 1.78 1.91
C ILE A 233 -4.30 2.36 3.33
N SER A 234 -5.32 2.11 4.14
CA SER A 234 -5.32 2.39 5.57
C SER A 234 -5.14 1.09 6.36
N THR A 235 -4.31 1.10 7.40
CA THR A 235 -4.23 -0.02 8.36
C THR A 235 -5.06 0.23 9.63
N ASP A 236 -5.82 1.33 9.68
CA ASP A 236 -6.79 1.62 10.73
C ASP A 236 -8.14 2.00 10.10
N ILE A 237 -9.10 1.06 10.15
CA ILE A 237 -10.47 1.32 9.68
C ILE A 237 -11.23 2.27 10.61
N ASN A 238 -10.81 2.41 11.88
CA ASN A 238 -11.43 3.30 12.85
C ASN A 238 -10.85 4.73 12.81
N SER A 239 -9.91 4.98 11.90
CA SER A 239 -9.44 6.32 11.60
C SER A 239 -10.62 7.26 11.29
N SER A 240 -10.50 8.52 11.71
CA SER A 240 -11.44 9.57 11.30
C SER A 240 -11.31 9.93 9.82
N LEU A 241 -10.24 9.46 9.16
CA LEU A 241 -9.97 9.66 7.74
C LEU A 241 -10.23 8.37 6.96
N SER A 242 -10.72 8.54 5.74
CA SER A 242 -10.88 7.46 4.76
C SER A 242 -9.53 7.04 4.19
N ALA A 243 -9.44 5.85 3.58
CA ALA A 243 -8.18 5.39 2.99
C ALA A 243 -7.74 6.31 1.82
N LEU A 244 -8.70 6.85 1.07
CA LEU A 244 -8.52 8.01 0.19
C LEU A 244 -9.32 9.19 0.71
N HIS A 245 -8.65 10.22 1.23
CA HIS A 245 -9.31 11.31 1.94
C HIS A 245 -9.03 12.68 1.32
N ALA A 246 -10.06 13.30 0.73
CA ALA A 246 -10.00 14.69 0.28
C ALA A 246 -10.82 15.58 1.22
N ASP A 247 -10.21 16.32 2.17
CA ASP A 247 -10.93 16.96 3.30
C ASP A 247 -12.08 17.87 2.81
N LYS A 248 -11.80 18.75 1.84
CA LYS A 248 -12.74 19.80 1.38
C LYS A 248 -13.52 19.47 0.10
N GLN A 249 -13.09 18.48 -0.68
CA GLN A 249 -13.73 18.17 -1.97
C GLN A 249 -14.03 16.68 -2.10
N MET A 250 -13.75 16.12 -3.28
CA MET A 250 -14.37 14.90 -3.80
C MET A 250 -13.29 13.98 -4.36
N LEU A 251 -13.60 12.70 -4.31
CA LEU A 251 -12.86 11.62 -4.95
C LEU A 251 -13.40 11.46 -6.37
N ARG A 252 -12.53 11.37 -7.37
CA ARG A 252 -12.94 11.31 -8.79
C ARG A 252 -12.26 10.17 -9.52
N ALA A 253 -13.08 9.42 -10.25
CA ALA A 253 -12.62 8.41 -11.21
C ALA A 253 -13.35 8.63 -12.55
N TYR A 254 -12.59 9.06 -13.56
CA TYR A 254 -13.12 9.39 -14.88
C TYR A 254 -12.51 8.56 -16.00
N SER A 255 -13.27 8.35 -17.07
CA SER A 255 -12.76 7.85 -18.35
C SER A 255 -12.07 6.48 -18.25
N GLY A 256 -12.63 5.56 -17.45
CA GLY A 256 -12.08 4.21 -17.23
C GLY A 256 -10.99 4.13 -16.15
N ALA A 257 -10.67 5.23 -15.47
CA ALA A 257 -9.74 5.22 -14.33
C ALA A 257 -10.33 4.55 -13.09
N VAL A 258 -9.47 4.16 -12.15
CA VAL A 258 -9.87 3.47 -10.91
C VAL A 258 -9.36 4.20 -9.68
N VAL A 259 -10.24 4.44 -8.72
CA VAL A 259 -9.89 4.86 -7.36
C VAL A 259 -10.20 3.73 -6.38
N ARG A 260 -9.24 3.38 -5.53
CA ARG A 260 -9.34 2.24 -4.61
C ARG A 260 -9.08 2.66 -3.18
N GLU A 261 -9.98 2.28 -2.31
CA GLU A 261 -9.78 2.37 -0.86
C GLU A 261 -9.58 0.96 -0.33
N GLU A 262 -8.44 0.71 0.29
CA GLU A 262 -8.15 -0.55 0.95
C GLU A 262 -8.04 -0.33 2.46
N TYR A 263 -8.75 -1.14 3.23
CA TYR A 263 -8.65 -1.20 4.67
C TYR A 263 -8.05 -2.56 5.03
N ARG A 264 -6.77 -2.55 5.40
CA ARG A 264 -6.00 -3.77 5.69
C ARG A 264 -6.16 -4.14 7.16
N LYS A 265 -6.45 -5.42 7.42
CA LYS A 265 -6.72 -5.95 8.77
C LYS A 265 -7.78 -5.13 9.51
N PRO A 266 -9.01 -5.00 8.96
CA PRO A 266 -10.08 -4.27 9.62
C PRO A 266 -10.41 -4.90 10.98
N THR A 267 -11.00 -4.13 11.88
CA THR A 267 -11.32 -4.57 13.25
C THR A 267 -12.63 -5.37 13.37
N PHE A 268 -13.33 -5.61 12.26
CA PHE A 268 -14.52 -6.46 12.24
C PHE A 268 -14.18 -7.86 11.74
N GLU A 269 -14.99 -8.81 12.13
CA GLU A 269 -14.93 -10.20 11.69
C GLU A 269 -16.16 -10.50 10.82
N ILE A 270 -15.98 -11.34 9.80
CA ILE A 270 -17.11 -11.89 9.04
C ILE A 270 -17.67 -13.11 9.77
N THR A 271 -18.96 -13.07 10.10
CA THR A 271 -19.73 -14.21 10.63
C THR A 271 -20.88 -14.57 9.70
N ASP A 272 -21.61 -15.63 9.99
CA ASP A 272 -22.74 -16.11 9.17
C ASP A 272 -24.13 -15.68 9.67
N ASP A 273 -24.18 -15.00 10.80
CA ASP A 273 -25.40 -14.60 11.50
C ASP A 273 -25.51 -13.08 11.75
N VAL A 274 -24.38 -12.40 11.99
CA VAL A 274 -24.31 -10.96 12.29
C VAL A 274 -23.78 -10.18 11.08
N PRO A 275 -24.64 -9.44 10.37
CA PRO A 275 -24.23 -8.73 9.17
C PRO A 275 -23.37 -7.51 9.48
N ILE A 276 -22.25 -7.38 8.76
CA ILE A 276 -21.37 -6.23 8.85
C ILE A 276 -21.83 -5.13 7.89
N VAL A 277 -22.30 -4.02 8.44
CA VAL A 277 -22.65 -2.82 7.67
C VAL A 277 -21.41 -1.93 7.59
N VAL A 278 -20.64 -2.06 6.51
CA VAL A 278 -19.33 -1.37 6.40
C VAL A 278 -19.44 0.16 6.39
N THR A 279 -20.63 0.71 6.10
CA THR A 279 -20.90 2.16 6.19
C THR A 279 -21.08 2.66 7.62
N ASP A 280 -21.04 1.79 8.64
CA ASP A 280 -21.00 2.20 10.05
C ASP A 280 -19.62 2.73 10.45
N PHE A 281 -18.57 2.39 9.70
CA PHE A 281 -17.23 2.93 9.89
C PHE A 281 -17.14 4.32 9.26
N THR A 282 -16.81 5.34 10.07
CA THR A 282 -16.68 6.74 9.62
C THR A 282 -15.75 6.88 8.41
N SER A 283 -14.64 6.14 8.42
CA SER A 283 -13.65 6.14 7.33
C SER A 283 -14.23 5.64 6.01
N VAL A 284 -15.16 4.68 6.03
CA VAL A 284 -15.79 4.10 4.83
C VAL A 284 -16.98 4.95 4.39
N ALA A 285 -17.82 5.34 5.34
CA ALA A 285 -19.07 6.08 5.13
C ALA A 285 -18.89 7.39 4.35
N ARG A 286 -17.71 8.02 4.48
CA ARG A 286 -17.38 9.24 3.74
C ARG A 286 -17.57 9.08 2.22
N ASN A 287 -16.99 8.02 1.66
CA ASN A 287 -16.90 7.80 0.23
C ASN A 287 -17.88 6.74 -0.27
N MET A 288 -18.47 5.96 0.63
CA MET A 288 -19.52 4.98 0.35
C MET A 288 -20.84 5.41 1.00
N SER A 289 -21.71 6.07 0.23
CA SER A 289 -23.03 6.50 0.67
C SER A 289 -23.98 5.34 0.98
N ASN A 290 -23.91 4.27 0.18
CA ASN A 290 -24.75 3.09 0.32
C ASN A 290 -24.04 1.88 -0.29
N MET A 291 -23.72 0.88 0.54
CA MET A 291 -23.06 -0.34 0.09
C MET A 291 -23.89 -1.20 -0.88
N LYS A 292 -25.22 -1.03 -0.92
CA LYS A 292 -26.10 -1.70 -1.90
C LYS A 292 -25.84 -1.24 -3.35
N ASN A 293 -25.17 -0.10 -3.53
CA ASN A 293 -24.77 0.38 -4.86
C ASN A 293 -23.50 -0.31 -5.39
N TYR A 294 -22.91 -1.23 -4.62
CA TYR A 294 -21.68 -1.94 -4.97
C TYR A 294 -21.98 -3.40 -5.27
N THR A 295 -21.23 -3.96 -6.22
CA THR A 295 -21.13 -5.40 -6.43
C THR A 295 -20.05 -5.94 -5.51
N TRP A 296 -20.41 -6.88 -4.64
CA TRP A 296 -19.51 -7.46 -3.65
C TRP A 296 -19.03 -8.84 -4.07
N VAL A 297 -17.73 -9.07 -3.94
CA VAL A 297 -17.08 -10.37 -4.13
C VAL A 297 -16.05 -10.59 -3.03
N SER A 298 -15.65 -11.84 -2.80
CA SER A 298 -14.54 -12.16 -1.91
C SER A 298 -13.59 -13.20 -2.50
N GLU A 299 -12.37 -13.19 -1.98
CA GLU A 299 -11.33 -14.18 -2.27
C GLU A 299 -10.87 -14.82 -0.93
N PRO A 300 -11.13 -16.13 -0.71
CA PRO A 300 -12.02 -17.01 -1.50
C PRO A 300 -13.49 -16.55 -1.50
N ASP A 301 -14.28 -17.07 -2.45
CA ASP A 301 -15.73 -16.79 -2.56
C ASP A 301 -16.45 -17.35 -1.32
N ASN A 302 -16.87 -16.46 -0.44
CA ASN A 302 -17.41 -16.77 0.87
C ASN A 302 -18.28 -15.65 1.44
N VAL A 303 -18.31 -14.46 0.83
CA VAL A 303 -19.08 -13.33 1.34
C VAL A 303 -20.18 -12.94 0.36
N PHE A 304 -21.35 -12.63 0.89
CA PHE A 304 -22.46 -12.08 0.13
C PHE A 304 -23.09 -10.89 0.87
N LEU A 305 -23.81 -10.06 0.11
CA LEU A 305 -24.62 -8.97 0.65
C LEU A 305 -26.01 -9.51 1.02
N ASN A 306 -26.40 -9.41 2.29
CA ASN A 306 -27.70 -9.88 2.74
C ASN A 306 -28.84 -8.87 2.45
N GLU A 307 -30.09 -9.26 2.72
CA GLU A 307 -31.28 -8.43 2.45
C GLU A 307 -31.31 -7.14 3.29
N GLN A 308 -30.80 -7.23 4.53
CA GLN A 308 -30.65 -6.11 5.47
C GLN A 308 -29.60 -5.10 5.00
N GLY A 309 -28.72 -5.48 4.07
CA GLY A 309 -27.73 -4.61 3.47
C GLY A 309 -26.35 -4.64 4.11
N GLY A 310 -26.01 -5.69 4.88
CA GLY A 310 -24.67 -5.93 5.40
C GLY A 310 -24.01 -7.16 4.76
N LEU A 311 -22.71 -7.31 5.00
CA LEU A 311 -21.92 -8.46 4.55
C LEU A 311 -22.04 -9.61 5.53
N LEU A 312 -22.34 -10.80 5.01
CA LEU A 312 -22.34 -12.06 5.76
C LEU A 312 -21.43 -13.07 5.07
N GLY A 313 -20.87 -13.97 5.87
CA GLY A 313 -20.14 -15.13 5.40
C GLY A 313 -21.08 -16.29 5.07
N ASP A 314 -20.72 -17.06 4.06
CA ASP A 314 -21.37 -18.27 3.64
C ASP A 314 -20.51 -19.46 4.06
N VAL A 315 -20.76 -19.94 5.27
CA VAL A 315 -20.00 -21.07 5.84
C VAL A 315 -20.13 -22.31 4.96
N ALA A 316 -21.15 -22.43 4.10
CA ALA A 316 -21.29 -23.58 3.20
C ALA A 316 -20.20 -23.60 2.11
N LYS A 317 -19.57 -22.46 1.83
CA LYS A 317 -18.42 -22.32 0.93
C LYS A 317 -17.06 -22.50 1.62
N GLY A 318 -17.05 -22.84 2.91
CA GLY A 318 -15.85 -23.07 3.71
C GLY A 318 -15.63 -22.04 4.81
N THR A 319 -14.56 -22.22 5.58
CA THR A 319 -14.22 -21.41 6.77
C THR A 319 -12.79 -20.86 6.70
N PRO A 320 -12.49 -20.01 5.71
CA PRO A 320 -11.16 -19.43 5.55
C PRO A 320 -10.85 -18.48 6.71
N LYS A 321 -9.69 -18.60 7.37
CA LYS A 321 -9.32 -17.73 8.51
C LYS A 321 -9.38 -16.23 8.18
N ASN A 322 -8.96 -15.87 6.96
CA ASN A 322 -8.95 -14.51 6.46
C ASN A 322 -9.51 -14.44 5.04
N LEU A 323 -10.09 -13.29 4.70
CA LEU A 323 -10.70 -12.97 3.42
C LEU A 323 -10.09 -11.71 2.81
N LYS A 324 -10.20 -11.58 1.49
CA LYS A 324 -10.14 -10.29 0.80
C LYS A 324 -11.51 -10.01 0.21
N ILE A 325 -12.18 -8.95 0.64
CA ILE A 325 -13.53 -8.57 0.21
C ILE A 325 -13.44 -7.32 -0.64
N ILE A 326 -14.12 -7.30 -1.79
CA ILE A 326 -14.06 -6.21 -2.76
C ILE A 326 -15.48 -5.78 -3.11
N GLY A 327 -15.83 -4.55 -2.75
CA GLY A 327 -17.00 -3.84 -3.25
C GLY A 327 -16.60 -3.00 -4.46
N SER A 328 -17.27 -3.18 -5.60
CA SER A 328 -17.01 -2.44 -6.84
C SER A 328 -18.24 -1.66 -7.29
N ARG A 329 -18.07 -0.37 -7.59
CA ARG A 329 -19.08 0.48 -8.24
C ARG A 329 -18.50 1.12 -9.50
N GLN A 330 -19.26 1.05 -10.58
CA GLN A 330 -18.92 1.65 -11.86
C GLN A 330 -20.12 2.42 -12.39
N GLU A 331 -19.90 3.63 -12.89
CA GLU A 331 -20.96 4.52 -13.35
C GLU A 331 -20.67 5.09 -14.74
N SER A 332 -21.71 5.19 -15.56
CA SER A 332 -21.64 5.85 -16.86
C SER A 332 -21.99 7.35 -16.79
N LYS A 333 -22.76 7.77 -15.77
CA LYS A 333 -23.22 9.15 -15.57
C LYS A 333 -22.82 9.67 -14.19
N LEU A 334 -22.47 10.95 -14.14
CA LEU A 334 -22.06 11.63 -12.91
C LEU A 334 -23.25 11.87 -11.98
N ASN A 335 -23.16 11.38 -10.73
CA ASN A 335 -23.97 11.85 -9.63
C ASN A 335 -23.22 12.97 -8.88
N LYS A 336 -23.70 14.21 -9.00
CA LYS A 336 -23.02 15.38 -8.42
C LYS A 336 -23.18 15.51 -6.89
N ASN A 337 -24.10 14.75 -6.30
CA ASN A 337 -24.45 14.88 -4.89
C ASN A 337 -23.64 13.93 -3.98
N GLU A 338 -22.72 13.15 -4.54
CA GLU A 338 -21.88 12.21 -3.81
C GLU A 338 -20.44 12.73 -3.71
N VAL A 339 -19.76 12.40 -2.61
CA VAL A 339 -18.33 12.68 -2.41
C VAL A 339 -17.49 11.95 -3.47
N SER A 340 -17.89 10.73 -3.82
CA SER A 340 -17.28 9.92 -4.87
C SER A 340 -17.95 10.19 -6.22
N GLN A 341 -17.30 10.99 -7.05
CA GLN A 341 -17.75 11.38 -8.38
C GLN A 341 -17.18 10.44 -9.44
N ILE A 342 -18.03 9.52 -9.91
CA ILE A 342 -17.68 8.51 -10.91
C ILE A 342 -18.39 8.86 -12.23
N LYS A 343 -17.65 8.86 -13.35
CA LYS A 343 -18.21 9.19 -14.67
C LYS A 343 -17.41 8.53 -15.81
N THR A 344 -18.06 8.35 -16.96
CA THR A 344 -17.41 7.83 -18.19
C THR A 344 -16.70 6.50 -17.91
N ASN A 345 -17.40 5.56 -17.28
CA ASN A 345 -16.90 4.22 -16.94
C ASN A 345 -15.74 4.20 -15.92
N GLY A 346 -15.49 5.29 -15.19
CA GLY A 346 -14.62 5.23 -14.02
C GLY A 346 -15.14 4.25 -12.96
N LYS A 347 -14.26 3.77 -12.10
CA LYS A 347 -14.57 2.76 -11.08
C LYS A 347 -14.10 3.21 -9.71
N HIS A 348 -14.93 2.98 -8.70
CA HIS A 348 -14.56 3.06 -7.30
C HIS A 348 -14.59 1.65 -6.70
N GLU A 349 -13.50 1.26 -6.05
CA GLU A 349 -13.38 0.00 -5.34
C GLU A 349 -13.13 0.28 -3.85
N VAL A 350 -13.83 -0.46 -3.00
CA VAL A 350 -13.57 -0.52 -1.56
C VAL A 350 -13.20 -1.95 -1.21
N ILE A 351 -12.02 -2.12 -0.64
CA ILE A 351 -11.36 -3.39 -0.40
C ILE A 351 -11.13 -3.54 1.09
N PHE A 352 -11.49 -4.69 1.64
CA PHE A 352 -11.08 -5.12 2.96
C PHE A 352 -10.12 -6.28 2.76
N SER A 353 -8.85 -6.10 3.09
CA SER A 353 -7.81 -7.11 2.90
C SER A 353 -7.42 -7.71 4.25
N GLU A 354 -7.08 -9.00 4.24
CA GLU A 354 -6.75 -9.75 5.47
C GLU A 354 -7.87 -9.65 6.52
N THR A 355 -9.13 -9.65 6.08
CA THR A 355 -10.30 -9.56 6.94
C THR A 355 -10.50 -10.86 7.71
N PRO A 356 -10.48 -10.85 9.04
CA PRO A 356 -10.67 -12.07 9.82
C PRO A 356 -12.10 -12.59 9.69
N THR A 357 -12.26 -13.89 9.90
CA THR A 357 -13.57 -14.56 9.96
C THR A 357 -13.78 -15.18 11.33
N LYS A 358 -15.03 -15.22 11.76
CA LYS A 358 -15.46 -15.97 12.94
C LYS A 358 -16.72 -16.76 12.60
N PHE A 359 -16.54 -18.04 12.33
CA PHE A 359 -17.63 -18.96 12.02
C PHE A 359 -17.84 -19.91 13.18
N THR A 360 -19.03 -19.91 13.75
CA THR A 360 -19.38 -20.76 14.90
C THR A 360 -20.46 -21.76 14.53
N LEU A 361 -20.47 -22.91 15.20
CA LEU A 361 -21.58 -23.85 15.16
C LEU A 361 -22.12 -24.06 16.59
N PRO A 362 -23.45 -24.22 16.75
CA PRO A 362 -24.04 -24.46 18.04
C PRO A 362 -23.71 -25.88 18.51
N VAL A 363 -23.26 -26.00 19.75
CA VAL A 363 -23.16 -27.25 20.50
C VAL A 363 -24.16 -27.22 21.65
N THR A 364 -25.16 -28.08 21.59
CA THR A 364 -26.21 -28.19 22.61
C THR A 364 -25.77 -29.18 23.69
N THR A 365 -25.72 -28.74 24.95
CA THR A 365 -25.56 -29.60 26.11
C THR A 365 -26.90 -29.81 26.80
N LYS A 366 -27.21 -31.04 27.15
CA LYS A 366 -28.43 -31.40 27.90
C LYS A 366 -28.07 -32.14 29.17
N HIS A 367 -28.53 -31.63 30.30
CA HIS A 367 -28.33 -32.22 31.61
C HIS A 367 -29.60 -32.94 32.03
N TRP A 368 -29.52 -34.25 32.21
CA TRP A 368 -30.62 -35.13 32.54
C TRP A 368 -30.45 -35.66 33.96
N VAL A 369 -31.49 -35.54 34.78
CA VAL A 369 -31.48 -36.02 36.17
C VAL A 369 -32.51 -37.15 36.31
N LEU A 370 -32.14 -38.23 37.00
CA LEU A 370 -33.05 -39.33 37.27
C LEU A 370 -34.17 -38.91 38.24
N ASP A 371 -35.43 -39.03 37.82
CA ASP A 371 -36.58 -38.89 38.71
C ASP A 371 -36.87 -40.22 39.40
N GLN A 372 -36.66 -40.30 40.71
CA GLN A 372 -36.86 -41.50 41.52
C GLN A 372 -38.32 -41.98 41.56
N ALA A 373 -39.31 -41.10 41.36
CA ALA A 373 -40.72 -41.48 41.40
C ALA A 373 -41.15 -42.24 40.13
N THR A 374 -40.57 -41.88 38.98
CA THR A 374 -40.90 -42.49 37.68
C THR A 374 -39.81 -43.42 37.16
N ASN A 375 -38.63 -43.41 37.77
CA ASN A 375 -37.43 -44.11 37.31
C ASN A 375 -37.06 -43.75 35.85
N GLU A 376 -37.24 -42.47 35.49
CA GLU A 376 -36.97 -41.93 34.15
C GLU A 376 -36.10 -40.68 34.25
N TYR A 377 -35.19 -40.50 33.29
CA TYR A 377 -34.38 -39.29 33.18
C TYR A 377 -35.22 -38.12 32.66
N LYS A 378 -35.20 -37.01 33.38
CA LYS A 378 -35.88 -35.77 32.99
C LYS A 378 -34.86 -34.69 32.66
N LEU A 379 -35.13 -33.93 31.60
CA LEU A 379 -34.30 -32.80 31.20
C LEU A 379 -34.38 -31.75 32.31
N TYR A 380 -33.22 -31.47 32.90
CA TYR A 380 -33.05 -30.47 33.93
C TYR A 380 -32.68 -29.13 33.30
N GLU A 381 -31.67 -29.12 32.42
CA GLU A 381 -31.19 -27.93 31.75
C GLU A 381 -30.72 -28.25 30.33
N GLU A 382 -30.94 -27.31 29.41
CA GLU A 382 -30.39 -27.29 28.07
C GLU A 382 -29.66 -25.97 27.85
N VAL A 383 -28.39 -26.04 27.43
CA VAL A 383 -27.54 -24.86 27.15
C VAL A 383 -26.95 -25.01 25.74
N VAL A 384 -26.88 -23.91 25.00
CA VAL A 384 -26.26 -23.87 23.67
C VAL A 384 -24.99 -23.04 23.75
N TYR A 385 -23.89 -23.60 23.27
CA TYR A 385 -22.60 -22.92 23.16
C TYR A 385 -22.23 -22.72 21.69
N ASP A 386 -21.88 -21.50 21.30
CA ASP A 386 -21.37 -21.19 19.97
C ASP A 386 -19.85 -21.44 19.94
N ILE A 387 -19.43 -22.48 19.23
CA ILE A 387 -18.03 -22.90 19.18
C ILE A 387 -17.46 -22.64 17.79
N GLU A 388 -16.26 -22.06 17.70
CA GLU A 388 -15.61 -21.78 16.43
C GLU A 388 -15.32 -23.06 15.64
N VAL A 389 -15.55 -23.01 14.33
CA VAL A 389 -15.26 -24.15 13.45
C VAL A 389 -13.75 -24.41 13.43
N GLY A 390 -13.36 -25.64 13.76
CA GLY A 390 -11.97 -26.08 13.93
C GLY A 390 -11.49 -26.08 15.39
N ASP A 391 -12.28 -25.53 16.33
CA ASP A 391 -11.99 -25.65 17.76
C ASP A 391 -12.49 -26.97 18.33
N THR A 392 -11.85 -27.40 19.41
CA THR A 392 -12.25 -28.61 20.16
C THR A 392 -13.23 -28.23 21.27
N PHE A 393 -14.42 -28.83 21.24
CA PHE A 393 -15.35 -28.79 22.37
C PHE A 393 -14.90 -29.78 23.44
N LYS A 394 -14.57 -29.27 24.64
CA LYS A 394 -14.12 -30.07 25.77
C LYS A 394 -15.30 -30.39 26.68
N VAL A 395 -15.80 -31.61 26.58
CA VAL A 395 -17.01 -32.06 27.26
C VAL A 395 -16.93 -31.88 28.78
N LYS A 396 -15.76 -32.13 29.39
CA LYS A 396 -15.58 -32.01 30.84
C LYS A 396 -15.61 -30.58 31.37
N ASP A 397 -15.46 -29.58 30.51
CA ASP A 397 -15.49 -28.16 30.92
C ASP A 397 -16.94 -27.65 31.09
N HIS A 398 -17.94 -28.45 30.71
CA HIS A 398 -19.36 -28.09 30.69
C HIS A 398 -20.22 -28.98 31.59
N LEU A 399 -19.64 -29.59 32.63
CA LEU A 399 -20.40 -30.32 33.64
C LEU A 399 -21.24 -29.35 34.47
N TYR A 400 -22.49 -29.72 34.75
CA TYR A 400 -23.30 -28.99 35.72
C TYR A 400 -22.75 -29.20 37.14
N ASP A 401 -22.58 -28.10 37.88
CA ASP A 401 -22.15 -28.12 39.27
C ASP A 401 -23.37 -28.20 40.21
N PHE A 402 -23.57 -29.39 40.76
CA PHE A 402 -24.64 -29.72 41.69
C PHE A 402 -24.23 -29.57 43.16
N SER A 403 -23.23 -28.74 43.49
CA SER A 403 -22.55 -28.63 44.81
C SER A 403 -23.43 -28.44 46.08
N PHE A 404 -24.75 -28.41 45.96
CA PHE A 404 -25.73 -28.43 47.07
C PHE A 404 -26.78 -29.56 46.99
N THR A 405 -26.60 -30.55 46.11
CA THR A 405 -27.48 -31.71 45.89
C THR A 405 -26.69 -33.01 45.86
N GLU A 406 -27.34 -34.15 46.09
CA GLU A 406 -26.72 -35.50 46.08
C GLU A 406 -26.55 -36.07 44.66
N TRP A 407 -26.54 -35.25 43.60
CA TRP A 407 -26.50 -35.75 42.22
C TRP A 407 -25.08 -35.86 41.65
N ASP A 408 -24.70 -37.10 41.31
CA ASP A 408 -23.43 -37.43 40.70
C ASP A 408 -23.57 -37.75 39.21
N LEU A 409 -22.55 -37.36 38.45
CA LEU A 409 -22.46 -37.66 37.03
C LEU A 409 -22.19 -39.16 36.83
N ILE A 410 -23.14 -39.86 36.20
CA ILE A 410 -23.03 -41.30 35.92
C ILE A 410 -22.57 -41.55 34.48
N LYS A 411 -22.95 -40.68 33.54
CA LYS A 411 -22.67 -40.90 32.11
C LYS A 411 -22.61 -39.60 31.33
N ILE A 412 -21.68 -39.56 30.37
CA ILE A 412 -21.69 -38.63 29.24
C ILE A 412 -21.78 -39.46 27.96
N ASP A 413 -22.57 -39.05 26.98
CA ASP A 413 -22.75 -39.79 25.73
C ASP A 413 -21.71 -39.50 24.65
N ARG A 414 -20.79 -38.55 24.89
CA ARG A 414 -19.80 -38.09 23.92
C ARG A 414 -18.44 -37.79 24.55
N GLU A 415 -17.37 -38.04 23.81
CA GLU A 415 -16.00 -37.60 24.14
C GLU A 415 -15.73 -36.21 23.54
N ASP A 416 -14.61 -35.58 23.89
CA ASP A 416 -14.18 -34.32 23.27
C ASP A 416 -14.11 -34.46 21.74
N PHE A 417 -14.56 -33.44 21.01
CA PHE A 417 -14.60 -33.46 19.55
C PHE A 417 -14.26 -32.11 18.93
N GLU A 418 -13.69 -32.14 17.73
CA GLU A 418 -13.50 -30.94 16.90
C GLU A 418 -14.83 -30.56 16.24
N VAL A 419 -15.18 -29.27 16.30
CA VAL A 419 -16.39 -28.72 15.70
C VAL A 419 -16.13 -28.47 14.22
N LEU A 420 -16.73 -29.30 13.36
CA LEU A 420 -16.55 -29.26 11.92
C LEU A 420 -17.89 -29.01 11.20
N LYS A 421 -17.86 -28.28 10.09
CA LYS A 421 -19.05 -28.14 9.24
C LYS A 421 -19.22 -29.36 8.31
N ASN A 422 -19.88 -30.40 8.80
CA ASN A 422 -20.19 -31.64 8.07
C ASN A 422 -21.69 -31.98 8.02
N GLY A 423 -22.56 -31.07 8.46
CA GLY A 423 -24.02 -31.25 8.47
C GLY A 423 -24.55 -32.03 9.68
N ASN A 424 -23.70 -32.40 10.64
CA ASN A 424 -24.13 -33.03 11.88
C ASN A 424 -24.57 -31.98 12.91
N GLU A 425 -25.60 -32.32 13.68
CA GLU A 425 -25.94 -31.60 14.91
C GLU A 425 -24.95 -31.99 16.02
N TYR A 426 -24.49 -31.00 16.79
CA TYR A 426 -23.60 -31.21 17.92
C TYR A 426 -24.41 -31.20 19.20
N GLU A 427 -24.77 -32.39 19.68
CA GLU A 427 -25.42 -32.57 20.98
C GLU A 427 -24.52 -33.40 21.91
N VAL A 428 -24.54 -33.04 23.21
CA VAL A 428 -23.89 -33.77 24.31
C VAL A 428 -24.89 -33.92 25.47
N ASN A 429 -25.14 -35.16 25.87
CA ASN A 429 -26.04 -35.49 26.98
C ASN A 429 -25.25 -35.95 28.21
N TYR A 430 -25.49 -35.26 29.32
CA TYR A 430 -24.94 -35.56 30.65
C TYR A 430 -26.06 -36.14 31.52
N TYR A 431 -25.80 -37.29 32.15
CA TYR A 431 -26.78 -38.00 32.98
C TYR A 431 -26.31 -38.05 34.42
N TYR A 432 -27.18 -37.60 35.33
CA TYR A 432 -26.92 -37.49 36.76
C TYR A 432 -27.92 -38.33 37.56
N ASP A 433 -27.44 -38.97 38.63
CA ASP A 433 -28.25 -39.77 39.55
C ASP A 433 -27.93 -39.39 40.99
N VAL A 434 -28.86 -39.66 41.92
CA VAL A 434 -28.63 -39.51 43.35
C VAL A 434 -27.58 -40.52 43.80
N ASP A 435 -26.53 -40.03 44.45
CA ASP A 435 -25.48 -40.83 45.07
C ASP A 435 -26.13 -41.85 46.02
N MET A 436 -25.90 -43.15 45.76
CA MET A 436 -26.56 -44.27 46.45
C MET A 436 -25.95 -44.59 47.81
#